data_AF-A0AAV7QNP2-F1
#
_entry.id   AF-A0AAV7QNP2-F1
#
_cell.length_a   1.000
_cell.length_b   1.000
_cell.length_c   1.000
_cell.angle_alpha   90.00
_cell.angle_beta   90.00
_cell.angle_gamma   90.00
#
_symmetry.space_group_name_H-M   'P 1'
#
loop_
_entity.id
_entity.type
_entity.pdbx_description
1 polymer ?
#
loop_
_entity_poly.entity_id
_entity_poly.type
_entity_poly.pdbx_seq_one_letter_code
_entity_poly.pdbx_strand_id
1 'polypeptide(L)'
;MHVGDVVVVRDGYPSWKFRTPYEPSRWTVIDVQGTMVTAQRGDQRVTRNVSWFKRVEGHDEDTPTDAEEMDDVADHRMEPREVPRNNPSSSLNPELIPNAR
;
A
#
# COMPACT_ATOMS: atom_id res chain seq x y z
N MET A 1 -1.22 -9.91 -12.25
CA MET A 1 0.19 -10.17 -11.86
C MET A 1 0.33 -11.64 -11.58
N HIS A 2 1.33 -12.30 -12.16
CA HIS A 2 1.47 -13.75 -12.18
C HIS A 2 2.89 -14.19 -11.82
N VAL A 3 3.06 -15.46 -11.43
CA VAL A 3 4.38 -16.06 -11.20
C VAL A 3 5.20 -16.02 -12.49
N GLY A 4 6.45 -15.56 -12.40
CA GLY A 4 7.33 -15.33 -13.53
C GLY A 4 7.37 -13.88 -14.03
N ASP A 5 6.38 -13.05 -13.68
CA ASP A 5 6.39 -11.63 -14.05
C ASP A 5 7.63 -10.93 -13.48
N VAL A 6 8.20 -10.01 -14.26
CA VAL A 6 9.27 -9.11 -13.81
C VAL A 6 8.63 -7.81 -13.33
N VAL A 7 8.91 -7.44 -12.09
CA VAL A 7 8.31 -6.28 -11.44
C VAL A 7 9.36 -5.41 -10.73
N VAL A 8 9.02 -4.15 -10.52
CA VAL A 8 9.73 -3.23 -9.62
C VAL A 8 8.90 -2.98 -8.37
N VAL A 9 9.56 -2.75 -7.25
CA VAL A 9 8.93 -2.61 -5.93
C VAL A 9 8.88 -1.16 -5.53
N ARG A 10 7.74 -0.72 -5.00
CA ARG A 10 7.55 0.62 -4.44
C ARG A 10 8.35 0.77 -3.16
N ASP A 11 9.03 1.90 -3.04
CA ASP A 11 9.76 2.28 -1.86
C ASP A 11 8.80 2.74 -0.74
N GLY A 12 9.09 2.33 0.50
CA GLY A 12 8.28 2.62 1.69
C GLY A 12 8.43 4.05 2.24
N TYR A 13 9.26 4.90 1.63
CA TYR A 13 9.50 6.28 2.06
C TYR A 13 8.77 7.29 1.17
N PRO A 14 7.48 7.61 1.45
CA PRO A 14 6.68 8.53 0.64
C PRO A 14 7.09 10.01 0.74
N SER A 15 8.01 10.36 1.66
CA SER A 15 8.26 11.74 2.05
C SER A 15 9.34 12.47 1.25
N TRP A 16 10.08 11.79 0.36
CA TRP A 16 11.17 12.43 -0.38
C TRP A 16 10.73 12.91 -1.76
N LYS A 17 10.50 14.22 -1.87
CA LYS A 17 10.02 14.91 -3.08
C LYS A 17 10.91 14.77 -4.33
N PHE A 18 12.15 14.32 -4.18
CA PHE A 18 13.14 14.23 -5.26
C PHE A 18 13.52 12.80 -5.63
N ARG A 19 12.83 11.78 -5.08
CA ARG A 19 13.16 10.37 -5.31
C ARG A 19 12.04 9.67 -6.05
N THR A 20 12.42 8.73 -6.93
CA THR A 20 11.44 7.88 -7.62
C THR A 20 10.74 6.99 -6.59
N PRO A 21 9.40 6.84 -6.69
CA PRO A 21 8.64 6.05 -5.72
C PRO A 21 8.90 4.55 -5.86
N TYR A 22 9.55 4.09 -6.92
CA TYR A 22 9.94 2.69 -7.13
C TYR A 22 11.45 2.54 -7.08
N GLU A 23 11.90 1.43 -6.50
CA GLU A 23 13.27 0.96 -6.60
C GLU A 23 13.50 0.42 -8.02
N PRO A 24 14.59 0.81 -8.71
CA PRO A 24 14.86 0.37 -10.08
C PRO A 24 15.22 -1.12 -10.20
N SER A 25 15.43 -1.79 -9.07
CA SER A 25 15.76 -3.21 -9.02
C SER A 25 14.61 -4.06 -9.55
N ARG A 26 14.95 -4.97 -10.47
CA ARG A 26 14.00 -5.96 -11.02
C ARG A 26 13.88 -7.14 -10.07
N TRP A 27 12.65 -7.55 -9.83
CA TRP A 27 12.27 -8.71 -9.03
C TRP A 27 11.44 -9.66 -9.88
N THR A 28 11.55 -10.95 -9.61
CA THR A 28 10.74 -11.98 -10.26
C THR A 28 9.68 -12.45 -9.28
N VAL A 29 8.41 -12.47 -9.71
CA VAL A 29 7.34 -13.03 -8.89
C VAL A 29 7.51 -14.54 -8.78
N ILE A 30 7.53 -15.04 -7.55
CA ILE A 30 7.67 -16.48 -7.25
C ILE A 30 6.41 -17.10 -6.67
N ASP A 31 5.51 -16.29 -6.09
CA ASP A 31 4.24 -16.75 -5.55
C ASP A 31 3.18 -15.64 -5.55
N VAL A 32 1.92 -16.01 -5.75
CA VAL A 32 0.76 -15.09 -5.76
C VAL A 32 -0.38 -15.73 -4.98
N GLN A 33 -0.83 -15.05 -3.93
CA GLN A 33 -1.93 -15.46 -3.05
C GLN A 33 -2.99 -14.34 -3.00
N GLY A 34 -3.92 -14.38 -3.95
CA GLY A 34 -4.92 -13.32 -4.12
C GLY A 34 -4.25 -11.97 -4.41
N THR A 35 -4.34 -11.03 -3.46
CA THR A 35 -3.70 -9.71 -3.61
C THR A 35 -2.29 -9.63 -3.01
N MET A 36 -1.84 -10.65 -2.26
CA MET A 36 -0.48 -10.73 -1.77
C MET A 36 0.43 -11.39 -2.81
N VAL A 37 1.56 -10.74 -3.09
CA VAL A 37 2.54 -11.20 -4.06
C VAL A 37 3.91 -11.30 -3.41
N THR A 38 4.59 -12.42 -3.64
CA THR A 38 5.97 -12.63 -3.21
C THR A 38 6.89 -12.53 -4.42
N ALA A 39 7.83 -11.58 -4.39
CA ALA A 39 8.85 -11.41 -5.40
C ALA A 39 10.24 -11.71 -4.83
N GLN A 40 11.13 -12.24 -5.66
CA GLN A 40 12.49 -12.62 -5.31
C GLN A 40 13.51 -11.92 -6.21
N ARG A 41 14.64 -11.55 -5.61
CA ARG A 41 15.83 -11.06 -6.30
C ARG A 41 17.06 -11.61 -5.58
N GLY A 42 17.75 -12.56 -6.20
CA GLY A 42 18.83 -13.30 -5.54
C GLY A 42 18.31 -13.98 -4.26
N ASP A 43 18.99 -13.72 -3.14
CA ASP A 43 18.61 -14.26 -1.82
C ASP A 43 17.51 -13.44 -1.11
N GLN A 44 17.13 -12.29 -1.65
CA GLN A 44 16.12 -11.42 -1.03
C GLN A 44 14.73 -11.77 -1.51
N ARG A 45 13.77 -11.74 -0.59
CA ARG A 45 12.35 -11.95 -0.87
C ARG A 45 11.52 -10.85 -0.24
N VAL A 46 10.48 -10.41 -0.95
CA VAL A 46 9.54 -9.42 -0.47
C VAL A 46 8.12 -9.90 -0.73
N THR A 47 7.29 -9.90 0.30
CA THR A 47 5.86 -10.22 0.20
C THR A 47 5.05 -8.98 0.56
N ARG A 48 4.26 -8.47 -0.39
CA ARG A 48 3.41 -7.28 -0.22
C ARG A 48 2.14 -7.38 -1.04
N ASN A 49 1.22 -6.44 -0.83
CA ASN A 49 0.05 -6.31 -1.70
C ASN A 49 0.47 -5.91 -3.13
N VAL A 50 -0.29 -6.36 -4.13
CA VAL A 50 -0.07 -6.09 -5.56
C VAL A 50 0.19 -4.62 -5.89
N SER A 51 -0.45 -3.68 -5.17
CA SER A 51 -0.26 -2.23 -5.33
C SER A 51 1.16 -1.72 -5.02
N TRP A 52 1.98 -2.52 -4.35
CA TRP A 52 3.39 -2.22 -4.09
C TRP A 52 4.29 -2.58 -5.26
N PHE A 53 3.76 -3.22 -6.29
CA PHE A 53 4.54 -3.67 -7.42
C PHE A 53 4.06 -2.99 -8.72
N LYS A 54 5.00 -2.73 -9.62
CA LYS A 54 4.70 -2.32 -10.99
C LYS A 54 5.34 -3.32 -11.95
N ARG A 55 4.55 -3.89 -12.86
CA ARG A 55 5.07 -4.81 -13.89
C ARG A 55 5.97 -4.05 -14.85
N VAL A 56 7.09 -4.66 -15.23
CA VAL A 56 8.01 -4.16 -16.24
C VAL A 56 7.86 -5.06 -17.46
N GLU A 57 7.24 -4.54 -18.50
CA GLU A 57 7.19 -5.24 -19.78
C GLU A 57 8.59 -5.17 -20.41
N GLY A 58 9.12 -6.34 -20.76
CA GLY A 58 10.26 -6.39 -21.68
C GLY A 58 9.78 -5.76 -22.97
N HIS A 59 10.50 -4.75 -23.46
CA HIS A 59 10.19 -4.11 -24.72
C HIS A 59 10.60 -5.08 -25.84
N ASP A 60 9.84 -6.15 -26.01
CA ASP A 60 9.71 -6.80 -27.30
C ASP A 60 8.83 -5.85 -28.12
N GLU A 61 9.38 -5.33 -29.21
CA GLU A 61 8.68 -4.43 -30.13
C GLU A 61 7.33 -5.05 -30.54
N ASP A 62 6.30 -4.20 -30.63
CA ASP A 62 4.93 -4.51 -31.09
C ASP A 62 4.02 -5.28 -30.11
N THR A 63 3.41 -4.57 -29.16
CA THR A 63 1.94 -4.61 -28.97
C THR A 63 1.49 -3.58 -27.91
N PRO A 64 0.55 -2.67 -28.23
CA PRO A 64 -0.12 -1.89 -27.20
C PRO A 64 -1.19 -2.78 -26.57
N THR A 65 -0.83 -3.53 -25.51
CA THR A 65 -1.84 -4.16 -24.65
C THR A 65 -2.00 -3.30 -23.41
N ASP A 66 -2.67 -2.17 -23.62
CA ASP A 66 -3.36 -1.46 -22.54
C ASP A 66 -4.47 -2.39 -22.02
N ALA A 67 -4.13 -3.13 -20.96
CA ALA A 67 -5.11 -3.79 -20.11
C ALA A 67 -4.83 -3.29 -18.69
N GLU A 68 -5.01 -1.99 -18.50
CA GLU A 68 -5.43 -1.45 -17.22
C GLU A 68 -6.80 -2.11 -16.92
N GLU A 69 -6.78 -3.23 -16.20
CA GLU A 69 -7.98 -3.77 -15.57
C GLU A 69 -8.36 -2.79 -14.46
N MET A 70 -9.04 -1.72 -14.90
CA MET A 70 -9.60 -0.67 -14.09
C MET A 70 -10.78 -1.30 -13.34
N ASP A 71 -10.52 -1.71 -12.10
CA ASP A 71 -11.56 -2.13 -11.17
C ASP A 71 -12.57 -0.97 -11.05
N ASP A 72 -13.79 -1.25 -11.51
CA ASP A 72 -14.90 -0.34 -11.70
C ASP A 72 -15.45 0.07 -10.32
N VAL A 73 -14.75 0.97 -9.62
CA VAL A 73 -15.28 1.60 -8.40
C VAL A 73 -16.25 2.71 -8.79
N ALA A 74 -17.49 2.28 -9.05
CA ALA A 74 -18.62 3.17 -9.19
C ALA A 74 -18.67 4.20 -8.05
N ASP A 75 -18.53 5.47 -8.42
CA ASP A 75 -18.72 6.64 -7.59
C ASP A 75 -20.15 6.69 -7.04
N HIS A 76 -20.31 6.39 -5.75
CA HIS A 76 -21.47 6.78 -4.98
C HIS A 76 -21.04 7.78 -3.90
N ARG A 77 -20.64 8.96 -4.36
CA ARG A 77 -20.63 10.19 -3.58
C ARG A 77 -22.06 10.55 -3.13
N MET A 78 -22.25 10.79 -1.83
CA MET A 78 -23.21 11.66 -1.08
C MET A 78 -23.38 11.07 0.34
N GLU A 79 -23.24 11.70 1.51
CA GLU A 79 -22.98 13.04 2.06
C GLU A 79 -22.46 12.84 3.52
N PRO A 80 -21.85 13.85 4.18
CA PRO A 80 -21.41 13.71 5.57
C PRO A 80 -22.61 13.66 6.52
N ARG A 81 -22.78 12.55 7.26
CA ARG A 81 -23.76 12.49 8.36
C ARG A 81 -23.22 13.29 9.55
N GLU A 82 -23.87 14.41 9.87
CA GLU A 82 -23.64 15.12 11.13
C GLU A 82 -24.02 14.21 12.31
N VAL A 83 -23.03 13.83 13.12
CA VAL A 83 -23.27 13.16 14.40
C VAL A 83 -23.62 14.21 15.45
N PRO A 84 -24.73 14.08 16.21
CA PRO A 84 -25.01 14.99 17.30
C PRO A 84 -23.95 14.84 18.38
N ARG A 85 -23.26 15.94 18.70
CA ARG A 85 -22.30 16.04 19.81
C ARG A 85 -23.03 15.84 21.13
N ASN A 86 -23.05 14.61 21.64
CA ASN A 86 -23.43 14.38 23.03
C ASN A 86 -22.17 13.98 23.81
N ASN A 87 -21.64 14.96 24.55
CA ASN A 87 -20.44 14.84 25.35
C ASN A 87 -20.84 14.63 26.82
N PRO A 88 -20.88 13.41 27.35
CA PRO A 88 -20.89 13.24 28.79
C PRO A 88 -19.46 13.42 29.31
N SER A 89 -19.26 14.54 30.02
CA SER A 89 -18.07 14.91 30.77
C SER A 89 -17.34 13.70 31.36
N SER A 90 -16.12 13.42 30.88
CA SER A 90 -15.18 12.58 31.62
C SER A 90 -14.74 13.37 32.86
N SER A 91 -15.21 12.91 34.02
CA SER A 91 -14.72 13.29 35.32
C SER A 91 -13.20 13.14 35.36
N LEU A 92 -12.49 14.25 35.54
CA LEU A 92 -11.09 14.25 35.97
C LEU A 92 -11.02 13.54 37.33
N ASN A 93 -10.40 12.37 37.36
CA ASN A 93 -9.89 11.79 38.60
C ASN A 93 -8.48 12.37 38.82
N PRO A 94 -8.25 13.30 39.77
CA PRO A 94 -6.91 13.55 40.26
C PRO A 94 -6.51 12.43 41.21
N GLU A 95 -5.67 11.53 40.71
CA GLU A 95 -4.94 10.53 41.50
C GLU A 95 -4.11 11.23 42.59
N LEU A 96 -4.07 10.58 43.75
CA LEU A 96 -3.44 10.96 45.02
C LEU A 96 -2.06 11.62 44.92
N ILE A 97 -1.86 12.73 45.66
CA ILE A 97 -0.54 13.16 46.13
C ILE A 97 -0.34 12.58 47.55
N PRO A 98 0.74 11.84 47.85
CA PRO A 98 0.95 11.24 49.16
C PRO A 98 1.44 12.25 50.22
N ASN A 99 0.80 12.17 51.40
CA ASN A 99 1.18 12.55 52.77
C ASN A 99 2.22 13.66 53.02
N ALA A 100 1.82 14.68 53.78
CA ALA A 100 2.73 15.46 54.61
C ALA A 100 2.10 15.82 55.97
N ARG A 101 2.67 15.19 57.00
CA ARG A 101 2.77 15.56 58.42
C ARG A 101 1.65 15.19 59.39
#